data_AF-A0A975J0E7-F1
#
_entry.id   AF-A0A975J0E7-F1
#
_cell.length_a   1.000
_cell.length_b   1.000
_cell.length_c   1.000
_cell.angle_alpha   90.00
_cell.angle_beta   90.00
_cell.angle_gamma   90.00
#
_symmetry.space_group_name_H-M   'P 1'
#
loop_
_entity.id
_entity.type
_entity.pdbx_description
1 polymer ?
#
loop_
_entity_poly.entity_id
_entity_poly.type
_entity_poly.pdbx_seq_one_letter_code
_entity_poly.pdbx_strand_id
1 'polypeptide(L)'
;MDPLLLKTLHVAGVIGLFTSMGAIIAGACEDCKKKAAMLHGISLLLILGVGLAMIFTQNLVKSGGWWHTKIVLWLFLGAAPALAKRGVVPRPVLLVLCLAAGILAAWLGIRKPF
;
A
#
# COMPACT_ATOMS: atom_id res chain seq x y z
N MET A 1 -9.94 14.39 -14.40
CA MET A 1 -10.68 13.34 -13.67
C MET A 1 -11.17 13.93 -12.36
N ASP A 2 -12.35 13.52 -11.90
CA ASP A 2 -12.90 13.98 -10.63
C ASP A 2 -11.94 13.64 -9.45
N PRO A 3 -11.49 14.64 -8.66
CA PRO A 3 -10.62 14.41 -7.51
C PRO A 3 -11.23 13.47 -6.46
N LEU A 4 -12.55 13.46 -6.30
CA LEU A 4 -13.23 12.56 -5.37
C LEU A 4 -13.12 11.12 -5.85
N LEU A 5 -13.37 10.86 -7.14
CA LEU A 5 -13.16 9.55 -7.74
C LEU A 5 -11.72 9.04 -7.54
N LEU A 6 -10.70 9.85 -7.81
CA LEU A 6 -9.30 9.46 -7.61
C LEU A 6 -9.03 9.11 -6.14
N LYS A 7 -9.51 9.93 -5.20
CA LYS A 7 -9.35 9.66 -3.77
C LYS A 7 -10.04 8.36 -3.36
N THR A 8 -11.26 8.11 -3.85
CA THR A 8 -12.02 6.89 -3.58
C THR A 8 -11.30 5.66 -4.12
N LEU A 9 -10.79 5.70 -5.36
CA LEU A 9 -10.02 4.59 -5.94
C LEU A 9 -8.72 4.33 -5.17
N HIS A 10 -8.02 5.38 -4.73
CA HIS A 10 -6.81 5.24 -3.94
C HIS A 10 -7.09 4.56 -2.59
N VAL A 11 -8.15 4.98 -1.90
CA VAL A 11 -8.59 4.36 -0.63
C VAL A 11 -9.05 2.92 -0.85
N ALA A 12 -9.81 2.63 -1.91
CA ALA A 12 -10.22 1.27 -2.26
C ALA A 12 -9.00 0.36 -2.48
N GLY A 13 -7.97 0.87 -3.16
CA GLY A 13 -6.68 0.20 -3.29
C GLY A 13 -6.05 -0.10 -1.93
N VAL A 14 -5.98 0.87 -1.03
CA VAL A 14 -5.43 0.68 0.33
C VAL A 14 -6.18 -0.40 1.10
N ILE A 15 -7.51 -0.40 1.06
CA ILE A 15 -8.34 -1.42 1.72
C ILE A 15 -8.03 -2.81 1.14
N GLY A 16 -7.96 -2.94 -0.18
CA GLY A 16 -7.61 -4.20 -0.84
C GLY A 16 -6.21 -4.69 -0.49
N LEU A 17 -5.23 -3.79 -0.42
CA LEU A 17 -3.84 -4.08 -0.06
C LEU A 17 -3.74 -4.67 1.36
N PHE A 18 -4.37 -4.03 2.35
CA PHE A 18 -4.31 -4.47 3.75
C PHE A 18 -5.17 -5.72 4.01
N THR A 19 -6.36 -5.80 3.39
CA THR A 19 -7.23 -6.98 3.52
C THR A 19 -6.55 -8.23 2.96
N SER A 20 -5.94 -8.11 1.78
CA SER A 20 -5.19 -9.21 1.16
C SER A 20 -3.94 -9.59 1.96
N MET A 21 -3.21 -8.60 2.50
CA MET A 21 -2.06 -8.86 3.37
C MET A 21 -2.46 -9.61 4.64
N GLY A 22 -3.56 -9.20 5.28
CA GLY A 22 -4.13 -9.90 6.44
C GLY A 22 -4.43 -11.36 6.12
N ALA A 23 -5.07 -11.64 4.98
CA ALA A 23 -5.35 -13.01 4.53
C ALA A 23 -4.07 -13.84 4.32
N ILE A 24 -3.01 -13.23 3.77
CA ILE A 24 -1.71 -13.90 3.57
C ILE A 24 -1.06 -14.24 4.92
N ILE A 25 -1.00 -13.29 5.84
CA ILE A 25 -0.34 -13.46 7.15
C ILE A 25 -1.12 -14.43 8.05
N ALA A 26 -2.44 -14.28 8.12
CA ALA A 26 -3.32 -15.10 8.97
C ALA A 26 -3.44 -16.55 8.51
N GLY A 27 -2.88 -16.90 7.33
CA GLY A 27 -2.83 -18.27 6.84
C GLY A 27 -4.16 -18.72 6.24
N ALA A 28 -4.69 -17.95 5.28
CA ALA A 28 -5.85 -18.36 4.48
C ALA A 28 -5.63 -19.75 3.82
N CYS A 29 -6.70 -20.39 3.37
CA CYS A 29 -6.64 -21.66 2.63
C CYS A 29 -5.68 -21.57 1.42
N GLU A 30 -5.08 -22.67 0.96
CA GLU A 30 -4.08 -22.61 -0.15
C GLU A 30 -4.62 -21.90 -1.40
N ASP A 31 -5.85 -22.22 -1.82
CA ASP A 31 -6.51 -21.54 -2.95
C ASP A 31 -6.75 -20.04 -2.69
N CYS A 32 -7.01 -19.70 -1.43
CA CYS A 32 -7.23 -18.34 -0.97
C CYS A 32 -5.92 -17.53 -0.99
N LYS A 33 -4.77 -18.15 -0.69
CA LYS A 33 -3.46 -17.46 -0.66
C LYS A 33 -3.07 -16.92 -2.02
N LYS A 34 -3.29 -17.68 -3.10
CA LYS A 34 -3.00 -17.21 -4.48
C LYS A 34 -3.89 -16.01 -4.83
N LYS A 35 -5.18 -16.08 -4.53
CA LYS A 35 -6.14 -14.98 -4.76
C LYS A 35 -5.77 -13.74 -3.95
N ALA A 36 -5.38 -13.91 -2.69
CA ALA A 36 -4.92 -12.82 -1.84
C ALA A 36 -3.65 -12.18 -2.39
N ALA A 37 -2.65 -12.96 -2.84
CA ALA A 37 -1.44 -12.42 -3.46
C ALA A 37 -1.74 -11.61 -4.74
N MET A 38 -2.64 -12.11 -5.60
CA MET A 38 -3.09 -11.38 -6.80
C MET A 38 -3.79 -10.08 -6.43
N LEU A 39 -4.74 -10.12 -5.49
CA LEU A 39 -5.44 -8.93 -5.01
C LEU A 39 -4.44 -7.91 -4.44
N HIS A 40 -3.46 -8.36 -3.67
CA HIS A 40 -2.41 -7.49 -3.11
C HIS A 40 -1.63 -6.76 -4.20
N GLY A 41 -1.18 -7.49 -5.23
CA GLY A 41 -0.47 -6.91 -6.36
C GLY A 41 -1.31 -5.91 -7.15
N ILE A 42 -2.57 -6.25 -7.45
CA ILE A 42 -3.51 -5.36 -8.16
C ILE A 42 -3.77 -4.09 -7.32
N SER A 43 -4.05 -4.25 -6.04
CA SER A 43 -4.25 -3.14 -5.11
C SER A 43 -3.03 -2.23 -5.01
N LEU A 44 -1.82 -2.78 -4.98
CA LEU A 44 -0.59 -1.99 -4.96
C LEU A 44 -0.45 -1.14 -6.23
N LEU A 45 -0.62 -1.75 -7.40
CA LEU A 45 -0.56 -1.03 -8.68
C LEU A 45 -1.63 0.06 -8.76
N LEU A 46 -2.84 -0.22 -8.27
CA LEU A 46 -3.93 0.76 -8.20
C LEU A 46 -3.56 1.95 -7.31
N ILE A 47 -3.03 1.71 -6.10
CA ILE A 47 -2.60 2.77 -5.18
C ILE A 47 -1.49 3.61 -5.83
N LEU A 48 -0.47 2.98 -6.42
CA LEU A 48 0.65 3.70 -7.05
C LEU A 48 0.19 4.51 -8.26
N GLY A 49 -0.55 3.90 -9.18
CA GLY A 49 -1.04 4.57 -10.39
C GLY A 49 -1.96 5.74 -10.07
N VAL A 50 -2.96 5.52 -9.22
CA VAL A 50 -3.90 6.58 -8.81
C VAL A 50 -3.21 7.64 -7.95
N GLY A 51 -2.28 7.25 -7.07
CA GLY A 51 -1.53 8.17 -6.22
C GLY A 51 -0.64 9.11 -7.04
N LEU A 52 0.05 8.59 -8.04
CA LEU A 52 0.81 9.40 -9.00
C LEU A 52 -0.11 10.33 -9.79
N ALA A 53 -1.24 9.82 -10.30
CA ALA A 53 -2.22 10.65 -11.00
C ALA A 53 -2.70 11.82 -10.12
N MET A 54 -2.96 11.60 -8.82
CA MET A 54 -3.31 12.66 -7.87
C MET A 54 -2.19 13.69 -7.71
N ILE A 55 -0.92 13.26 -7.61
CA ILE A 55 0.23 14.16 -7.48
C ILE A 55 0.35 15.09 -8.70
N PHE A 56 0.27 14.54 -9.91
CA PHE A 56 0.38 15.33 -11.14
C PHE A 56 -0.82 16.24 -11.38
N THR A 57 -2.04 15.73 -11.18
CA THR A 57 -3.28 16.52 -11.39
C THR A 57 -3.43 17.68 -10.39
N GLN A 58 -2.86 17.56 -9.20
CA GLN A 58 -2.88 18.60 -8.16
C GLN A 58 -1.61 19.47 -8.15
N ASN A 59 -0.70 19.32 -9.13
CA ASN A 59 0.59 20.03 -9.19
C ASN A 59 1.45 19.87 -7.91
N LEU A 60 1.32 18.74 -7.22
CA LEU A 60 2.05 18.44 -5.99
C LEU A 60 3.46 17.88 -6.26
N VAL A 61 3.89 17.77 -7.51
CA VAL A 61 5.22 17.24 -7.86
C VAL A 61 6.34 18.04 -7.17
N LYS A 62 6.18 19.36 -7.06
CA LYS A 62 7.14 20.27 -6.42
C LYS A 62 6.96 20.38 -4.90
N SER A 63 6.01 19.65 -4.32
CA SER A 63 5.65 19.75 -2.89
C SER A 63 6.59 19.00 -1.95
N GLY A 64 7.74 18.52 -2.44
CA GLY A 64 8.82 18.03 -1.60
C GLY A 64 9.04 16.52 -1.60
N GLY A 65 9.77 16.04 -0.60
CA GLY A 65 10.20 14.65 -0.50
C GLY A 65 9.12 13.66 -0.02
N TRP A 66 8.05 14.14 0.61
CA TRP A 66 7.06 13.29 1.30
C TRP A 66 6.46 12.19 0.40
N TRP A 67 6.22 12.51 -0.87
CA TRP A 67 5.58 11.58 -1.80
C TRP A 67 6.56 10.52 -2.33
N HIS A 68 7.86 10.84 -2.40
CA HIS A 68 8.91 9.86 -2.68
C HIS A 68 9.01 8.85 -1.54
N THR A 69 9.05 9.33 -0.29
CA THR A 69 9.03 8.45 0.89
C THR A 69 7.79 7.57 0.90
N LYS A 70 6.62 8.13 0.53
CA LYS A 70 5.38 7.37 0.44
C LYS A 70 5.45 6.25 -0.61
N ILE A 71 6.09 6.48 -1.76
CA ILE A 71 6.34 5.43 -2.75
C ILE A 71 7.23 4.33 -2.17
N VAL A 72 8.30 4.67 -1.47
CA VAL A 72 9.19 3.68 -0.82
C VAL A 72 8.40 2.82 0.18
N LEU A 73 7.50 3.42 0.97
CA LEU A 73 6.63 2.67 1.89
C LEU A 73 5.68 1.73 1.16
N TRP A 74 5.11 2.14 0.03
CA TRP A 74 4.28 1.26 -0.80
C TRP A 74 5.08 0.12 -1.43
N LEU A 75 6.32 0.37 -1.87
CA LEU A 75 7.19 -0.67 -2.41
C LEU A 75 7.59 -1.68 -1.33
N PHE A 76 7.87 -1.23 -0.11
CA PHE A 76 8.06 -2.12 1.04
C PHE A 76 6.84 -3.02 1.25
N LEU A 77 5.63 -2.45 1.21
CA LEU A 77 4.39 -3.22 1.32
C LEU A 77 4.24 -4.22 0.16
N GLY A 78 4.65 -3.86 -1.06
CA GLY A 78 4.67 -4.78 -2.20
C GLY A 78 5.63 -5.97 -2.04
N ALA A 79 6.72 -5.81 -1.29
CA ALA A 79 7.64 -6.90 -0.95
C ALA A 79 7.13 -7.79 0.20
N ALA A 80 6.18 -7.30 1.00
CA ALA A 80 5.74 -7.96 2.22
C ALA A 80 5.15 -9.39 1.99
N PRO A 81 4.34 -9.68 0.95
CA PRO A 81 3.91 -11.05 0.67
C PRO A 81 5.07 -12.03 0.45
N ALA A 82 6.17 -11.58 -0.18
CA ALA A 82 7.35 -12.41 -0.39
C ALA A 82 8.08 -12.68 0.93
N LEU A 83 8.18 -11.67 1.81
CA LEU A 83 8.74 -11.83 3.15
C LEU A 83 7.92 -12.81 4.00
N ALA A 84 6.58 -12.72 3.92
CA ALA A 84 5.67 -13.64 4.59
C ALA A 84 5.85 -15.08 4.11
N LYS A 85 5.96 -15.28 2.79
CA LYS A 85 6.15 -16.61 2.18
C LYS A 85 7.50 -17.23 2.52
N ARG A 86 8.56 -16.43 2.55
CA ARG A 86 9.93 -16.90 2.83
C ARG A 86 10.20 -17.10 4.32
N GLY A 87 9.34 -16.59 5.20
CA GLY A 87 9.51 -16.72 6.65
C GLY A 87 10.73 -15.98 7.22
N VAL A 88 11.26 -14.98 6.49
CA VAL A 88 12.45 -14.20 6.91
C VAL A 88 12.16 -13.33 8.13
N VAL A 89 10.89 -12.94 8.31
CA VAL A 89 10.42 -12.10 9.42
C VAL A 89 9.25 -12.82 10.09
N PRO A 90 9.18 -12.86 11.43
CA PRO A 90 8.02 -13.42 12.13
C PRO A 90 6.72 -12.73 11.69
N ARG A 91 5.68 -13.53 11.46
CA ARG A 91 4.39 -13.03 10.95
C ARG A 91 3.79 -11.86 11.75
N PRO A 92 3.78 -11.88 13.11
CA PRO A 92 3.28 -10.74 13.89
C PRO A 92 4.12 -9.47 13.69
N VAL A 93 5.45 -9.62 13.60
CA VAL A 93 6.36 -8.51 13.35
C VAL A 93 6.11 -7.92 11.96
N LEU A 94 5.97 -8.76 10.94
CA LEU A 94 5.66 -8.32 9.59
C LEU A 94 4.33 -7.57 9.52
N LEU A 95 3.29 -8.05 10.23
CA LEU A 95 2.01 -7.36 10.32
C LEU A 95 2.16 -5.96 10.92
N VAL A 96 2.87 -5.83 12.05
CA VAL A 96 3.14 -4.54 12.70
C VAL A 96 3.90 -3.60 11.76
N LEU A 97 4.93 -4.09 11.08
CA LEU A 97 5.68 -3.28 10.11
C LEU A 97 4.80 -2.81 8.94
N CYS A 98 3.93 -3.67 8.41
CA CYS A 98 2.99 -3.29 7.36
C CYS A 98 2.01 -2.21 7.83
N LEU A 99 1.45 -2.37 9.03
CA LEU A 99 0.53 -1.37 9.61
C LEU A 99 1.24 -0.04 9.86
N ALA A 100 2.44 -0.07 10.44
CA ALA A 100 3.26 1.12 10.65
C ALA A 100 3.59 1.84 9.34
N ALA A 101 3.97 1.10 8.29
CA ALA A 101 4.22 1.67 6.97
C ALA A 101 2.96 2.32 6.37
N GLY A 102 1.79 1.68 6.51
CA GLY A 102 0.50 2.25 6.07
C GLY A 102 0.12 3.52 6.81
N ILE A 103 0.27 3.53 8.15
CA ILE A 103 -0.01 4.69 8.99
C ILE A 103 0.93 5.85 8.63
N LEU A 104 2.23 5.58 8.47
CA LEU A 104 3.20 6.59 8.08
C LEU A 104 2.90 7.15 6.68
N ALA A 105 2.54 6.29 5.73
CA ALA A 105 2.14 6.70 4.38
C ALA A 105 0.86 7.57 4.39
N ALA A 106 -0.09 7.26 5.27
CA ALA A 106 -1.28 8.08 5.48
C ALA A 106 -0.93 9.44 6.09
N TRP A 107 -0.13 9.45 7.16
CA TRP A 107 0.35 10.66 7.83
C TRP A 107 1.12 11.57 6.88
N LEU A 108 2.03 11.04 6.06
CA LEU A 108 2.75 11.79 5.03
C LEU A 108 1.79 12.43 4.01
N GLY A 109 0.74 11.72 3.60
CA GLY A 109 -0.27 12.26 2.68
C GLY A 109 -1.12 13.39 3.28
N ILE A 110 -1.34 13.39 4.59
CA ILE A 110 -2.10 14.41 5.31
C ILE A 110 -1.23 15.63 5.61
N ARG A 111 -0.04 15.39 6.20
CA ARG A 111 0.82 16.45 6.74
C ARG A 111 1.75 17.07 5.71
N LYS A 112 2.22 16.29 4.71
CA LYS A 112 3.17 16.72 3.67
C LYS A 112 4.33 17.58 4.24
N PRO A 113 5.07 17.07 5.24
CA PRO A 113 5.93 17.90 6.08
C PRO A 113 7.23 18.39 5.42
N PHE A 114 7.61 17.83 4.26
CA PHE A 114 8.86 18.13 3.56
C PHE A 114 8.80 17.76 2.08
#